data_AF-A0A5C9BR34-F1
#
_entry.id   AF-A0A5C9BR34-F1
#
_cell.length_a   1.000
_cell.length_b   1.000
_cell.length_c   1.000
_cell.angle_alpha   90.00
_cell.angle_beta   90.00
_cell.angle_gamma   90.00
#
_symmetry.space_group_name_H-M   'P 1'
#
loop_
_entity.id
_entity.type
_entity.pdbx_description
1 polymer ?
#
loop_
_entity_poly.entity_id
_entity_poly.type
_entity_poly.pdbx_seq_one_letter_code
_entity_poly.pdbx_strand_id
1 'polypeptide(L)'
;MNSFRAFSCLAPLLLCLIGCGGSDEVAVYPVTGKVSFQGGSLSGYRISFVSPNGDGAFGVIKDDGTYALEVSDGRKGCIVGKFKVVIQPNVDLKSMQESMAKMAAAKPGAKGPPPAESKVPKTFGAAATSPKEVEVKTGPNTIDISI
;
A
#
# COMPACT_ATOMS: atom_id res chain seq x y z
N MET A 1 -12.53 54.01 58.18
CA MET A 1 -11.58 52.99 58.65
C MET A 1 -11.80 51.75 57.79
N ASN A 2 -11.02 51.58 56.71
CA ASN A 2 -9.79 50.76 56.65
C ASN A 2 -10.12 49.28 56.94
N SER A 3 -9.88 48.30 56.07
CA SER A 3 -8.73 48.15 55.18
C SER A 3 -8.99 47.18 54.01
N PHE A 4 -8.47 47.57 52.85
CA PHE A 4 -8.02 46.73 51.76
C PHE A 4 -7.11 45.60 52.28
N ARG A 5 -7.36 44.34 51.88
CA ARG A 5 -6.35 43.28 51.93
C ARG A 5 -6.23 42.64 50.56
N ALA A 6 -5.05 42.84 50.00
CA ALA A 6 -4.59 42.40 48.71
C ALA A 6 -4.21 40.90 48.70
N PHE A 7 -4.11 40.37 47.49
CA PHE A 7 -3.19 39.29 47.08
C PHE A 7 -3.38 37.91 47.73
N SER A 8 -3.93 36.95 46.97
CA SER A 8 -3.12 35.79 46.58
C SER A 8 -3.84 34.99 45.48
N CYS A 9 -3.20 34.99 44.32
CA CYS A 9 -3.49 34.19 43.15
C CYS A 9 -3.23 32.70 43.47
N LEU A 10 -4.22 31.80 43.39
CA LEU A 10 -3.96 30.39 43.08
C LEU A 10 -5.25 29.59 42.78
N ALA A 11 -5.59 29.50 41.51
CA ALA A 11 -6.38 28.41 40.94
C ALA A 11 -5.46 27.61 39.99
N PRO A 12 -5.85 26.43 39.49
CA PRO A 12 -5.94 25.14 40.18
C PRO A 12 -5.03 24.10 39.48
N LEU A 13 -4.29 23.25 40.21
CA LEU A 13 -3.48 22.21 39.56
C LEU A 13 -4.20 20.85 39.55
N LEU A 14 -5.16 20.72 38.62
CA LEU A 14 -5.57 19.42 38.10
C LEU A 14 -4.36 18.83 37.35
N LEU A 15 -3.60 17.97 38.02
CA LEU A 15 -2.60 17.12 37.36
C LEU A 15 -3.34 16.08 36.52
N CYS A 16 -3.56 16.42 35.25
CA CYS A 16 -3.94 15.49 34.21
C CYS A 16 -2.91 14.35 34.16
N LEU A 17 -3.37 13.14 34.47
CA LEU A 17 -2.73 11.92 34.01
C LEU A 17 -2.80 11.89 32.48
N ILE A 18 -1.75 12.36 31.81
CA ILE A 18 -1.47 11.97 30.43
C ILE A 18 -0.40 10.88 30.48
N GLY A 19 -0.86 9.65 30.68
CA GLY A 19 -0.08 8.47 30.32
C GLY A 19 0.16 8.49 28.82
N CYS A 20 1.31 8.99 28.40
CA CYS A 20 1.80 8.83 27.04
C CYS A 20 2.32 7.39 26.90
N GLY A 21 1.37 6.44 26.83
CA GLY A 21 1.65 5.07 26.43
C GLY A 21 1.82 5.01 24.91
N GLY A 22 2.94 5.56 24.41
CA GLY A 22 3.35 5.36 23.03
C GLY A 22 3.94 3.97 22.91
N SER A 23 3.12 2.99 22.55
CA SER A 23 3.64 1.75 21.98
C SER A 23 4.47 2.11 20.76
N ASP A 24 5.70 1.58 20.65
CA ASP A 24 6.61 1.64 19.50
C ASP A 24 6.01 0.95 18.25
N GLU A 25 4.74 1.23 17.94
CA GLU A 25 4.09 0.75 16.75
C GLU A 25 4.57 1.60 15.58
N VAL A 26 5.23 0.98 14.60
CA VAL A 26 5.72 1.66 13.41
C VAL A 26 4.54 2.31 12.71
N ALA A 27 4.51 3.64 12.68
CA ALA A 27 3.41 4.40 12.09
C ALA A 27 3.28 4.08 10.60
N VAL A 28 2.07 3.72 10.18
CA VAL A 28 1.72 3.54 8.77
C VAL A 28 0.90 4.73 8.29
N TYR A 29 1.11 5.10 7.04
CA TYR A 29 0.47 6.24 6.42
C TYR A 29 -0.33 5.79 5.20
N PRO A 30 -1.56 6.32 5.01
CA PRO A 30 -2.41 5.88 3.92
C PRO A 30 -1.75 6.19 2.57
N VAL A 31 -1.62 5.15 1.75
CA VAL A 31 -1.11 5.25 0.38
C VAL A 31 -2.17 4.75 -0.57
N THR A 32 -2.56 5.61 -1.50
CA THR A 32 -3.51 5.31 -2.58
C THR A 32 -2.93 5.73 -3.92
N GLY A 33 -3.51 5.25 -5.00
CA GLY A 33 -3.16 5.76 -6.32
C GLY A 33 -3.88 5.02 -7.43
N LYS A 34 -3.48 5.32 -8.66
CA LYS A 34 -4.00 4.67 -9.85
C LYS A 34 -2.88 4.08 -10.69
N VAL A 35 -3.05 2.85 -11.16
CA VAL A 35 -2.20 2.19 -12.14
C VAL A 35 -2.88 2.22 -13.50
N SER A 36 -2.16 2.69 -14.50
CA SER A 36 -2.59 2.68 -15.91
C SER A 36 -1.52 2.04 -16.78
N PHE A 37 -1.93 1.22 -17.75
CA PHE A 37 -1.02 0.55 -18.68
C PHE A 37 -1.46 0.79 -20.12
N GLN A 38 -0.60 1.40 -20.94
CA GLN A 38 -0.86 1.70 -22.36
C GLN A 38 -2.23 2.38 -22.63
N GLY A 39 -2.70 3.23 -21.71
CA GLY A 39 -3.99 3.92 -21.80
C GLY A 39 -5.20 3.14 -21.30
N GLY A 40 -5.03 1.91 -20.80
CA GLY A 40 -6.06 1.08 -20.17
C GLY A 40 -5.88 0.89 -18.66
N SER A 41 -6.93 0.42 -17.97
CA SER A 41 -6.84 0.01 -16.56
C SER A 41 -6.20 -1.38 -16.45
N LEU A 42 -5.37 -1.56 -15.41
CA LEU A 42 -4.64 -2.80 -15.16
C LEU A 42 -5.33 -3.64 -14.06
N SER A 43 -6.52 -4.15 -14.37
CA SER A 43 -7.32 -4.99 -13.47
C SER A 43 -6.71 -6.39 -13.28
N GLY A 44 -6.84 -6.97 -12.08
CA GLY A 44 -6.36 -8.34 -11.80
C GLY A 44 -4.86 -8.44 -11.53
N TYR A 45 -4.23 -7.31 -11.22
CA TYR A 45 -2.83 -7.22 -10.80
C TYR A 45 -2.76 -6.73 -9.36
N ARG A 46 -1.70 -7.12 -8.65
CA ARG A 46 -1.32 -6.55 -7.35
C ARG A 46 -0.09 -5.67 -7.51
N ILE A 47 -0.06 -4.60 -6.76
CA ILE A 47 1.07 -3.70 -6.61
C ILE A 47 1.71 -3.93 -5.25
N SER A 48 3.03 -3.97 -5.17
CA SER A 48 3.79 -4.15 -3.95
C SER A 48 4.92 -3.14 -3.89
N PHE A 49 5.04 -2.47 -2.76
CA PHE A 49 6.09 -1.51 -2.45
C PHE A 49 7.10 -2.23 -1.58
N VAL A 50 8.23 -2.61 -2.17
CA VAL A 50 9.25 -3.43 -1.50
C VAL A 50 10.44 -2.55 -1.16
N SER A 51 10.75 -2.43 0.13
CA SER A 51 11.96 -1.72 0.58
C SER A 51 13.20 -2.55 0.25
N PRO A 52 14.41 -1.96 0.26
CA PRO A 52 15.66 -2.71 0.12
C PRO A 52 15.83 -3.84 1.15
N ASN A 53 15.17 -3.70 2.31
CA ASN A 53 15.23 -4.67 3.41
C ASN A 53 14.19 -5.78 3.29
N GLY A 54 13.32 -5.74 2.29
CA GLY A 54 12.26 -6.75 2.05
C GLY A 54 10.91 -6.42 2.68
N ASP A 55 10.87 -5.50 3.66
CA ASP A 55 9.62 -5.01 4.25
C ASP A 55 8.87 -4.08 3.29
N GLY A 56 7.55 -3.97 3.46
CA GLY A 56 6.75 -3.23 2.51
C GLY A 56 5.26 -3.27 2.74
N ALA A 57 4.55 -2.70 1.78
CA ALA A 57 3.10 -2.75 1.71
C ALA A 57 2.66 -3.23 0.33
N PHE A 58 1.47 -3.78 0.21
CA PHE A 58 0.92 -4.26 -1.06
C PHE A 58 -0.54 -3.84 -1.19
N GLY A 59 -1.07 -3.89 -2.41
CA GLY A 59 -2.45 -3.57 -2.69
C GLY A 59 -2.91 -4.27 -3.96
N VAL A 60 -4.21 -4.56 -4.04
CA VAL A 60 -4.83 -5.10 -5.25
C VAL A 60 -5.29 -3.92 -6.12
N ILE A 61 -4.99 -3.98 -7.41
CA ILE A 61 -5.44 -3.00 -8.39
C ILE A 61 -6.85 -3.39 -8.83
N LYS A 62 -7.79 -2.48 -8.60
CA LYS A 62 -9.21 -2.62 -8.97
C LYS A 62 -9.42 -2.44 -10.47
N ASP A 63 -10.63 -2.75 -10.93
CA ASP A 63 -11.00 -2.66 -12.34
C ASP A 63 -10.90 -1.25 -12.93
N ASP A 64 -11.07 -0.22 -12.09
CA ASP A 64 -10.90 1.18 -12.45
C ASP A 64 -9.43 1.64 -12.45
N GLY A 65 -8.49 0.74 -12.13
CA GLY A 65 -7.07 0.97 -11.99
C GLY A 65 -6.66 1.52 -10.63
N THR A 66 -7.57 1.77 -9.69
CA THR A 66 -7.22 2.30 -8.37
C THR A 66 -6.68 1.22 -7.45
N TYR A 67 -5.81 1.61 -6.52
CA TYR A 67 -5.28 0.74 -5.49
C TYR A 67 -5.13 1.49 -4.16
N ALA A 68 -5.11 0.73 -3.08
CA ALA A 68 -4.76 1.18 -1.75
C ALA A 68 -3.77 0.19 -1.16
N LEU A 69 -2.70 0.68 -0.52
CA LEU A 69 -1.72 -0.19 0.11
C LEU A 69 -2.15 -0.58 1.52
N GLU A 70 -1.79 -1.78 1.91
CA GLU A 70 -1.84 -2.31 3.26
C GLU A 70 -0.51 -3.02 3.56
N VAL A 71 -0.05 -2.91 4.80
CA VAL A 71 1.09 -3.68 5.29
C VAL A 71 0.64 -5.11 5.64
N SER A 72 1.58 -6.04 5.72
CA SER A 72 1.30 -7.46 5.96
C SER A 72 0.57 -7.77 7.27
N ASP A 73 0.57 -6.84 8.23
CA ASP A 73 -0.19 -6.95 9.48
C ASP A 73 -1.68 -6.54 9.35
N GLY A 74 -2.10 -6.14 8.14
CA GLY A 74 -3.48 -5.73 7.82
C GLY A 74 -3.79 -4.26 8.07
N ARG A 75 -2.82 -3.47 8.57
CA ARG A 75 -3.02 -2.01 8.69
C ARG A 75 -2.97 -1.36 7.32
N LYS A 76 -3.89 -0.42 7.10
CA LYS A 76 -3.98 0.33 5.83
C LYS A 76 -2.89 1.38 5.75
N GLY A 77 -2.10 1.31 4.70
CA GLY A 77 -1.02 2.23 4.43
C GLY A 77 0.33 1.56 4.20
N CYS A 78 1.37 2.36 4.23
CA CYS A 78 2.76 1.94 4.19
C CYS A 78 3.56 2.75 5.21
N ILE A 79 4.65 2.18 5.71
CA ILE A 79 5.60 2.91 6.55
C ILE A 79 6.32 3.97 5.70
N VAL A 80 6.83 5.02 6.34
CA VAL A 80 7.65 6.02 5.63
C VAL A 80 8.95 5.41 5.14
N GLY A 81 9.38 5.80 3.94
CA GLY A 81 10.63 5.30 3.37
C GLY A 81 10.63 5.26 1.85
N LYS A 82 11.73 4.73 1.31
CA LYS A 82 11.91 4.51 -0.13
C LYS A 82 11.61 3.05 -0.48
N PHE A 83 10.76 2.88 -1.48
CA PHE A 83 10.30 1.57 -1.92
C PHE A 83 10.46 1.43 -3.42
N LYS A 84 10.64 0.20 -3.86
CA LYS A 84 10.56 -0.17 -5.27
C LYS A 84 9.18 -0.71 -5.57
N VAL A 85 8.62 -0.25 -6.68
CA VAL A 85 7.29 -0.67 -7.12
C VAL A 85 7.40 -1.98 -7.89
N VAL A 86 6.66 -2.99 -7.44
CA VAL A 86 6.54 -4.30 -8.09
C VAL A 86 5.09 -4.52 -8.46
N ILE A 87 4.82 -4.83 -9.73
CA ILE A 87 3.48 -5.13 -10.21
C ILE A 87 3.47 -6.57 -10.74
N GLN A 88 2.59 -7.39 -10.18
CA GLN A 88 2.49 -8.81 -10.50
C GLN A 88 1.02 -9.21 -10.68
N PRO A 89 0.72 -10.26 -11.46
CA PRO A 89 -0.63 -10.81 -11.53
C PRO A 89 -1.16 -11.15 -10.13
N ASN A 90 -2.41 -10.79 -9.83
CA ASN A 90 -3.04 -11.23 -8.60
C ASN A 90 -3.51 -12.68 -8.77
N VAL A 91 -2.87 -13.58 -8.03
CA VAL A 91 -3.20 -15.01 -8.03
C VAL A 91 -4.23 -15.30 -6.94
N ASP A 92 -5.48 -14.94 -7.21
CA ASP A 92 -6.61 -15.33 -6.37
C ASP A 92 -7.21 -16.65 -6.86
N LEU A 93 -7.90 -17.38 -5.98
CA LEU A 93 -8.60 -18.63 -6.34
C LEU A 93 -9.53 -18.46 -7.54
N LYS A 94 -10.16 -17.28 -7.70
CA LYS A 94 -10.97 -16.94 -8.88
C LYS A 94 -10.14 -16.85 -10.15
N SER A 95 -9.02 -16.12 -10.13
CA SER A 95 -8.16 -16.00 -11.31
C SER A 95 -7.50 -17.34 -11.65
N MET A 96 -7.19 -18.16 -10.64
CA MET A 96 -6.75 -19.54 -10.82
C MET A 96 -7.85 -20.41 -11.46
N GLN A 97 -9.10 -20.33 -11.00
CA GLN A 97 -10.20 -21.10 -11.56
C GLN A 97 -10.57 -20.67 -12.98
N GLU A 98 -10.56 -19.37 -13.28
CA GLU A 98 -10.75 -18.86 -14.64
C GLU A 98 -9.61 -19.28 -15.57
N SER A 99 -8.36 -19.26 -15.08
CA SER A 99 -7.22 -19.73 -15.84
C SER A 99 -7.31 -21.24 -16.12
N MET A 100 -7.70 -22.04 -15.12
CA MET A 100 -7.98 -23.48 -15.27
C MET A 100 -9.14 -23.75 -16.24
N ALA A 101 -10.22 -22.98 -16.18
CA ALA A 101 -11.36 -23.12 -17.09
C ALA A 101 -10.97 -22.77 -18.54
N LYS A 102 -10.15 -21.74 -18.75
CA LYS A 102 -9.54 -21.43 -20.05
C LYS A 102 -8.59 -22.53 -20.53
N MET A 103 -7.85 -23.16 -19.63
CA MET A 103 -6.96 -24.29 -19.95
C MET A 103 -7.75 -25.53 -20.33
N ALA A 104 -8.86 -25.81 -19.65
CA ALA A 104 -9.75 -26.93 -19.93
C ALA A 104 -10.48 -26.77 -21.29
N ALA A 105 -10.71 -25.52 -21.73
CA ALA A 105 -11.21 -25.23 -23.07
C ALA A 105 -10.13 -25.27 -24.16
N ALA A 106 -8.84 -25.36 -23.80
CA ALA A 106 -7.73 -25.44 -24.74
C ALA A 106 -7.38 -26.91 -25.06
N LYS A 107 -6.98 -27.17 -26.32
CA LYS A 107 -6.65 -28.52 -26.80
C LYS A 107 -5.49 -29.17 -26.00
N PRO A 108 -5.46 -30.51 -25.84
CA PRO A 108 -4.36 -31.21 -25.18
C PRO A 108 -3.02 -30.87 -25.87
N GLY A 109 -2.07 -30.31 -25.11
CA GLY A 109 -0.78 -29.82 -25.63
C GLY A 109 -0.63 -28.29 -25.64
N ALA A 110 -1.67 -27.53 -25.30
CA ALA A 110 -1.53 -26.11 -25.00
C ALA A 110 -0.71 -25.92 -23.71
N LYS A 111 0.38 -25.15 -23.77
CA LYS A 111 1.07 -24.63 -22.58
C LYS A 111 0.02 -24.00 -21.67
N GLY A 112 0.13 -24.22 -20.35
CA GLY A 112 -0.84 -23.76 -19.36
C GLY A 112 -1.26 -22.31 -19.54
N PRO A 113 -2.40 -21.90 -18.96
CA PRO A 113 -2.98 -20.59 -19.20
C PRO A 113 -1.89 -19.56 -18.96
N PRO A 114 -1.63 -18.66 -19.92
CA PRO A 114 -0.56 -17.69 -19.75
C PRO A 114 -0.77 -17.01 -18.39
N PRO A 115 0.27 -16.93 -17.53
CA PRO A 115 0.18 -16.13 -16.31
C PRO A 115 -0.39 -14.78 -16.75
N ALA A 116 -1.56 -14.41 -16.22
CA ALA A 116 -2.45 -13.37 -16.73
C ALA A 116 -1.70 -12.44 -17.68
N GLU A 117 -1.82 -12.69 -19.00
CA GLU A 117 -0.84 -12.29 -20.02
C GLU A 117 -0.08 -11.04 -19.60
N SER A 118 1.22 -11.20 -19.32
CA SER A 118 2.13 -10.18 -18.80
C SER A 118 2.19 -8.98 -19.75
N LYS A 119 1.13 -8.17 -19.74
CA LYS A 119 1.04 -6.85 -20.34
C LYS A 119 2.06 -5.94 -19.64
N VAL A 120 2.25 -6.15 -18.35
CA VAL A 120 3.27 -5.48 -17.55
C VAL A 120 4.66 -5.92 -18.01
N PRO A 121 5.56 -4.96 -18.32
CA PRO A 121 6.96 -5.25 -18.63
C PRO A 121 7.60 -6.05 -17.49
N LYS A 122 8.40 -7.08 -17.84
CA LYS A 122 9.10 -7.93 -16.86
C LYS A 122 9.95 -7.13 -15.86
N THR A 123 10.37 -5.91 -16.22
CA THR A 123 11.10 -4.98 -15.36
C THR A 123 10.31 -4.59 -14.10
N PHE A 124 8.98 -4.47 -14.17
CA PHE A 124 8.13 -4.22 -13.00
C PHE A 124 7.78 -5.50 -12.22
N GLY A 125 8.14 -6.67 -12.73
CA GLY A 125 7.86 -7.97 -12.09
C GLY A 125 8.74 -8.26 -10.88
N ALA A 126 9.85 -7.54 -10.68
CA ALA A 126 10.74 -7.70 -9.54
C ALA A 126 11.29 -6.36 -9.04
N ALA A 127 11.47 -6.23 -7.72
CA ALA A 127 12.06 -5.04 -7.11
C ALA A 127 13.48 -4.79 -7.64
N ALA A 128 14.24 -5.84 -7.94
CA ALA A 128 15.59 -5.71 -8.50
C ALA A 128 15.63 -5.05 -9.89
N THR A 129 14.57 -5.21 -10.69
CA THR A 129 14.53 -4.73 -12.09
C THR A 129 13.62 -3.52 -12.28
N SER A 130 12.86 -3.15 -11.25
CA SER A 130 11.91 -2.05 -11.35
C SER A 130 12.65 -0.70 -11.35
N PRO A 131 12.49 0.11 -12.40
CA PRO A 131 13.13 1.43 -12.45
C PRO A 131 12.41 2.47 -11.57
N LYS A 132 11.27 2.12 -10.96
CA LYS A 132 10.41 3.06 -10.25
C LYS A 132 10.62 2.96 -8.75
N GLU A 133 11.38 3.91 -8.21
CA GLU A 133 11.49 4.18 -6.79
C GLU A 133 10.43 5.22 -6.38
N VAL A 134 9.73 4.94 -5.29
CA VAL A 134 8.69 5.80 -4.73
C VAL A 134 9.01 6.06 -3.26
N GLU A 135 8.74 7.28 -2.80
CA GLU A 135 8.95 7.68 -1.42
C GLU A 135 7.59 7.87 -0.75
N VAL A 136 7.37 7.17 0.36
CA VAL A 136 6.21 7.36 1.22
C VAL A 136 6.59 8.33 2.33
N LYS A 137 5.86 9.43 2.44
CA LYS A 137 6.06 10.48 3.44
C LYS A 137 5.00 10.39 4.54
N THR A 138 5.21 11.14 5.62
CA THR A 138 4.19 11.28 6.65
C THR A 138 2.93 11.95 6.07
N GLY A 139 1.76 11.50 6.50
CA GLY A 139 0.46 11.95 6.00
C GLY A 139 -0.09 11.13 4.81
N PRO A 140 -1.19 11.57 4.17
CA PRO A 140 -1.76 10.88 3.02
C PRO A 140 -0.87 10.99 1.78
N ASN A 141 -0.60 9.87 1.12
CA ASN A 141 0.20 9.79 -0.10
C ASN A 141 -0.65 9.32 -1.27
N THR A 142 -0.61 10.06 -2.38
CA THR A 142 -1.21 9.64 -3.67
C THR A 142 -0.09 9.38 -4.67
N ILE A 143 0.02 8.14 -5.15
CA ILE A 143 1.12 7.69 -6.01
C ILE A 143 0.55 7.03 -7.27
N ASP A 144 0.47 7.78 -8.36
CA ASP A 144 -0.02 7.26 -9.63
C ASP A 144 1.11 6.65 -10.46
N ILE A 145 0.82 5.51 -11.09
CA ILE A 145 1.80 4.71 -11.82
C ILE A 145 1.28 4.44 -13.22
N SER A 146 1.90 5.11 -14.19
CA SER A 146 1.70 4.82 -15.60
C SER A 146 2.84 3.97 -16.11
N ILE A 147 2.50 2.88 -16.81
CA ILE A 147 3.40 1.90 -17.42
C ILE A 147 3.05 1.62 -18.88
#